data_AF-A0A945XTM3-F1
#
_entry.id   AF-A0A945XTM3-F1
#
_cell.length_a   1.000
_cell.length_b   1.000
_cell.length_c   1.000
_cell.angle_alpha   90.00
_cell.angle_beta   90.00
_cell.angle_gamma   90.00
#
_symmetry.space_group_name_H-M   'P 1'
#
loop_
_entity.id
_entity.type
_entity.pdbx_description
1 polymer ?
#
loop_
_entity_poly.entity_id
_entity_poly.type
_entity_poly.pdbx_seq_one_letter_code
_entity_poly.pdbx_strand_id
1 'polypeptide(L)'
;MRGRQLKGMLLGIMAATLAVSAIAEELMIEEVIVTATKRAESVQDVPVAISVVDARTIDAMRIDEYTDLTKISPSLTMNRGDWATNSGFSLRGIGTNVFSTNIDPSVSIIVDDVAVVRSAQAFSDLSDIHHIEVLRGPQSTLFGKSASAGVISITTNSPGDEFSGKVRVSTTDDDETSINATIGGPLSDSVGFRLSAFNKDRSDGHIKNVTNGADVNGSESSGVRGKLVWDISDTLSTTLSIEHSESESSCCHRPYRDVPAAAKFLGAVPRDAVLTSVTASEDNDRVAVDDPTWDDSSSDSMGLRFDADFGEYQFLSVTSYTEWDYEVATDVDGTDFDLLGLFTGGALSGGINQGGGFELESLSHEFRLVSPASDDFEYVVGLFYSDIQYDRDFARGPIFAADWVAETGTESVAVYAQGTWSISDQTDITAGLRLNREEISHDFDNALSGLRFKGDEKENATPGKVSIQHYSSDDLMLFASYSIGYKGQGYDISSSFRQSTSDEPVGSEDSKSFEFGFKGTFLDGRLQLNPTIFFASYDDFQAQQARIVDGVIELGITNVGELETWGVEVDFQALISENLRLVGGFAYVDAEIKSFSGADCW
;
A
#
# COMPACT_ATOMS: atom_id res chain seq x y z
N MET A 1 21.62 -65.76 64.56
CA MET A 1 20.79 -64.79 65.28
C MET A 1 21.38 -63.39 65.07
N ARG A 2 20.52 -62.44 64.65
CA ARG A 2 20.56 -60.96 64.81
C ARG A 2 21.94 -60.26 64.70
N GLY A 3 22.17 -59.26 63.84
CA GLY A 3 21.30 -58.45 62.99
C GLY A 3 21.78 -56.98 62.94
N ARG A 4 21.44 -56.30 61.83
CA ARG A 4 21.26 -54.83 61.66
C ARG A 4 22.52 -53.93 61.66
N GLN A 5 22.70 -52.91 60.81
CA GLN A 5 21.87 -52.27 59.77
C GLN A 5 22.72 -51.36 58.81
N LEU A 6 22.20 -51.22 57.58
CA LEU A 6 22.12 -50.08 56.63
C LEU A 6 23.36 -49.33 56.06
N LYS A 7 23.48 -49.48 54.72
CA LYS A 7 23.30 -48.52 53.61
C LYS A 7 23.98 -47.12 53.62
N GLY A 8 24.69 -46.84 52.52
CA GLY A 8 24.93 -45.53 51.88
C GLY A 8 26.02 -45.62 50.78
N MET A 9 25.65 -45.70 49.50
CA MET A 9 25.86 -44.69 48.41
C MET A 9 27.33 -44.25 48.21
N LEU A 10 28.04 -44.66 47.13
CA LEU A 10 28.02 -44.20 45.72
C LEU A 10 29.22 -43.28 45.43
N LEU A 11 30.12 -43.67 44.52
CA LEU A 11 30.59 -42.90 43.36
C LEU A 11 31.79 -43.62 42.71
N GLY A 12 31.54 -44.25 41.57
CA GLY A 12 32.57 -44.70 40.63
C GLY A 12 32.43 -43.85 39.37
N ILE A 13 33.47 -43.07 39.09
CA ILE A 13 33.63 -42.20 37.92
C ILE A 13 33.58 -43.05 36.65
N MET A 14 32.67 -42.72 35.73
CA MET A 14 32.72 -43.20 34.35
C MET A 14 32.79 -41.97 33.44
N ALA A 15 33.92 -41.82 32.76
CA ALA A 15 34.14 -40.80 31.76
C ALA A 15 33.27 -41.11 30.54
N ALA A 16 32.27 -40.25 30.29
CA ALA A 16 31.60 -40.16 29.01
C ALA A 16 32.17 -38.92 28.29
N THR A 17 33.06 -39.16 27.33
CA THR A 17 33.38 -38.18 26.29
C THR A 17 32.11 -37.93 25.47
N LEU A 18 31.39 -36.85 25.81
CA LEU A 18 30.41 -36.24 24.94
C LEU A 18 31.17 -35.60 23.78
N ALA A 19 31.19 -36.28 22.63
CA ALA A 19 31.38 -35.61 21.36
C ALA A 19 30.15 -34.73 21.14
N VAL A 20 30.25 -33.47 21.56
CA VAL A 20 29.38 -32.41 21.08
C VAL A 20 29.81 -32.16 19.64
N SER A 21 29.18 -32.83 18.69
CA SER A 21 29.10 -32.27 17.34
C SER A 21 28.21 -31.04 17.49
N ALA A 22 28.83 -29.89 17.75
CA ALA A 22 28.24 -28.63 17.36
C ALA A 22 28.16 -28.70 15.84
N ILE A 23 26.96 -28.94 15.32
CA ILE A 23 26.63 -28.48 13.98
C ILE A 23 26.76 -26.97 14.12
N ALA A 24 27.87 -26.41 13.61
CA ALA A 24 27.92 -24.99 13.34
C ALA A 24 26.78 -24.77 12.35
N GLU A 25 25.72 -24.11 12.79
CA GLU A 25 24.73 -23.55 11.88
C GLU A 25 25.53 -22.66 10.93
N GLU A 26 25.63 -23.07 9.68
CA GLU A 26 26.47 -22.36 8.71
C GLU A 26 25.90 -20.96 8.61
N LEU A 27 26.74 -19.97 8.91
CA LEU A 27 26.34 -18.58 8.97
C LEU A 27 25.96 -18.13 7.56
N MET A 28 24.71 -18.36 7.15
CA MET A 28 24.19 -18.08 5.82
C MET A 28 22.89 -17.29 5.94
N ILE A 29 22.59 -16.50 4.91
CA ILE A 29 21.29 -15.83 4.78
C ILE A 29 20.27 -16.90 4.41
N GLU A 30 19.18 -16.95 5.17
CA GLU A 30 18.04 -17.82 4.89
C GLU A 30 17.46 -17.48 3.51
N GLU A 31 17.07 -18.52 2.77
CA GLU A 31 16.37 -18.35 1.51
C GLU A 31 15.02 -17.68 1.76
N VAL A 32 14.75 -16.64 0.96
CA VAL A 32 13.51 -15.88 1.05
C VAL A 32 12.59 -16.30 -0.07
N ILE A 33 11.49 -16.94 0.28
CA ILE A 33 10.43 -17.32 -0.65
C ILE A 33 9.45 -16.17 -0.78
N VAL A 34 9.14 -15.79 -2.00
CA VAL A 34 8.16 -14.76 -2.35
C VAL A 34 6.97 -15.37 -3.07
N THR A 35 5.81 -14.75 -2.91
CA THR A 35 4.56 -15.22 -3.52
C THR A 35 3.93 -14.21 -4.47
N ALA A 36 4.48 -13.00 -4.57
CA ALA A 36 3.95 -11.96 -5.45
C ALA A 36 4.11 -12.24 -6.96
N THR A 37 4.76 -13.33 -7.38
CA THR A 37 4.66 -13.83 -8.77
C THR A 37 3.44 -14.72 -8.97
N LYS A 38 2.54 -14.79 -7.98
CA LYS A 38 1.38 -15.69 -7.91
C LYS A 38 1.78 -17.18 -7.87
N ARG A 39 3.08 -17.45 -7.63
CA ARG A 39 3.77 -18.72 -7.43
C ARG A 39 4.78 -18.53 -6.29
N ALA A 40 5.04 -19.57 -5.50
CA ALA A 40 6.07 -19.53 -4.47
C ALA A 40 7.45 -19.78 -5.09
N GLU A 41 8.33 -18.79 -5.06
CA GLU A 41 9.64 -18.82 -5.72
C GLU A 41 10.71 -18.15 -4.85
N SER A 42 11.98 -18.52 -5.04
CA SER A 42 13.09 -17.82 -4.39
C SER A 42 13.20 -16.39 -4.90
N VAL A 43 13.41 -15.43 -4.00
CA VAL A 43 13.63 -14.03 -4.38
C VAL A 43 14.80 -13.85 -5.35
N GLN A 44 15.78 -14.77 -5.31
CA GLN A 44 16.97 -14.76 -6.17
C GLN A 44 16.67 -15.24 -7.60
N ASP A 45 15.56 -15.94 -7.82
CA ASP A 45 15.19 -16.49 -9.13
C ASP A 45 14.15 -15.64 -9.86
N VAL A 46 13.43 -14.76 -9.15
CA VAL A 46 12.43 -13.90 -9.78
C VAL A 46 13.05 -12.79 -10.64
N PRO A 47 12.69 -12.64 -11.93
CA PRO A 47 13.22 -11.60 -12.83
C PRO A 47 12.50 -10.25 -12.67
N VAL A 48 12.57 -9.69 -11.47
CA VAL A 48 12.04 -8.36 -11.13
C VAL A 48 12.83 -7.76 -9.98
N ALA A 49 12.94 -6.43 -9.98
CA ALA A 49 13.40 -5.69 -8.81
C ALA A 49 12.38 -5.84 -7.66
N ILE A 50 12.80 -6.52 -6.59
CA ILE A 50 11.96 -6.82 -5.43
C ILE A 50 12.77 -6.63 -4.16
N SER A 51 12.16 -5.95 -3.18
CA SER A 51 12.69 -5.82 -1.82
C SER A 51 11.80 -6.65 -0.90
N VAL A 52 12.37 -7.44 0.00
CA VAL A 52 11.62 -8.27 0.94
C VAL A 52 12.11 -8.01 2.36
N VAL A 53 11.18 -7.82 3.30
CA VAL A 53 11.49 -7.72 4.73
C VAL A 53 10.75 -8.81 5.50
N ASP A 54 11.52 -9.58 6.26
CA ASP A 54 11.03 -10.63 7.16
C ASP A 54 10.44 -10.04 8.46
N ALA A 55 9.65 -10.84 9.18
CA ALA A 55 9.08 -10.44 10.48
C ALA A 55 10.12 -9.92 11.49
N ARG A 56 11.35 -10.44 11.45
CA ARG A 56 12.45 -10.00 12.34
C ARG A 56 12.91 -8.58 11.99
N THR A 57 12.99 -8.25 10.71
CA THR A 57 13.36 -6.92 10.21
C THR A 57 12.23 -5.93 10.45
N ILE A 58 10.98 -6.33 10.22
CA ILE A 58 9.79 -5.53 10.54
C ILE A 58 9.80 -5.12 12.03
N ASP A 59 10.03 -6.07 12.94
CA ASP A 59 10.12 -5.80 14.39
C ASP A 59 11.33 -4.90 14.73
N ALA A 60 12.50 -5.18 14.14
CA ALA A 60 13.72 -4.41 14.40
C ALA A 60 13.66 -2.97 13.89
N MET A 61 13.00 -2.73 12.75
CA MET A 61 12.84 -1.42 12.14
C MET A 61 11.64 -0.62 12.68
N ARG A 62 10.79 -1.25 13.51
CA ARG A 62 9.51 -0.66 13.96
C ARG A 62 8.69 -0.22 12.76
N ILE A 63 8.40 -1.17 11.88
CA ILE A 63 7.42 -0.97 10.80
C ILE A 63 6.08 -1.39 11.39
N ASP A 64 5.38 -0.43 11.99
CA ASP A 64 4.19 -0.68 12.81
C ASP A 64 2.91 -0.12 12.14
N GLU A 65 3.03 0.75 11.14
CA GLU A 65 1.92 1.32 10.35
C GLU A 65 2.27 1.40 8.86
N TYR A 66 1.29 1.59 7.97
CA TYR A 66 1.57 1.61 6.53
C TYR A 66 2.51 2.75 6.10
N THR A 67 2.51 3.88 6.81
CA THR A 67 3.43 4.99 6.50
C THR A 67 4.90 4.59 6.69
N ASP A 68 5.17 3.61 7.56
CA ASP A 68 6.50 3.03 7.80
C ASP A 68 6.98 2.12 6.67
N LEU A 69 6.12 1.71 5.74
CA LEU A 69 6.53 0.90 4.59
C LEU A 69 7.62 1.58 3.77
N THR A 70 7.67 2.91 3.78
CA THR A 70 8.74 3.71 3.16
C THR A 70 10.14 3.39 3.72
N LYS A 71 10.25 2.79 4.92
CA LYS A 71 11.51 2.31 5.50
C LYS A 71 12.05 1.07 4.77
N ILE A 72 11.22 0.33 4.03
CA ILE A 72 11.59 -0.93 3.35
C ILE A 72 12.47 -0.66 2.13
N SER A 73 12.15 0.37 1.36
CA SER A 73 12.81 0.64 0.08
C SER A 73 13.00 2.14 -0.13
N PRO A 74 14.21 2.60 -0.52
CA PRO A 74 14.47 4.02 -0.74
C PRO A 74 13.74 4.60 -1.97
N SER A 75 13.23 3.76 -2.87
CA SER A 75 12.42 4.18 -4.03
C SER A 75 10.92 4.26 -3.71
N LEU A 76 10.50 3.82 -2.52
CA LEU A 76 9.13 3.84 -2.04
C LEU A 76 8.92 5.09 -1.19
N THR A 77 8.08 6.00 -1.67
CA THR A 77 7.67 7.19 -0.92
C THR A 77 6.17 7.16 -0.71
N MET A 78 5.69 7.97 0.23
CA MET A 78 4.26 8.18 0.42
C MET A 78 4.00 9.67 0.33
N ASN A 79 2.99 10.04 -0.44
CA ASN A 79 2.49 11.40 -0.48
C ASN A 79 1.22 11.43 0.36
N ARG A 80 1.24 12.27 1.40
CA ARG A 80 0.06 12.50 2.23
C ARG A 80 -0.70 13.70 1.66
N GLY A 81 -1.95 13.47 1.25
CA GLY A 81 -2.90 14.52 0.90
C GLY A 81 -3.43 15.24 2.13
N ASP A 82 -4.41 16.12 1.95
CA ASP A 82 -5.13 16.72 3.07
C ASP A 82 -6.10 15.72 3.72
N TRP A 83 -6.56 14.73 2.95
CA TRP A 83 -7.44 13.63 3.36
C TRP A 83 -6.77 12.27 3.15
N ALA A 84 -7.20 11.25 3.89
CA ALA A 84 -6.74 9.89 3.71
C ALA A 84 -7.01 9.37 2.27
N THR A 85 -8.18 9.70 1.73
CA THR A 85 -8.60 9.39 0.34
C THR A 85 -7.68 9.95 -0.74
N ASN A 86 -6.92 11.01 -0.44
CA ASN A 86 -6.02 11.68 -1.39
C ASN A 86 -4.54 11.37 -1.10
N SER A 87 -4.29 10.36 -0.26
CA SER A 87 -2.95 9.91 0.11
C SER A 87 -2.62 8.58 -0.58
N GLY A 88 -1.36 8.39 -0.96
CA GLY A 88 -0.96 7.19 -1.69
C GLY A 88 0.54 6.96 -1.74
N PHE A 89 0.91 5.73 -2.09
CA PHE A 89 2.31 5.37 -2.31
C PHE A 89 2.77 5.76 -3.70
N SER A 90 4.05 6.09 -3.79
CA SER A 90 4.77 6.26 -5.04
C SER A 90 5.97 5.35 -5.07
N LEU A 91 6.23 4.75 -6.22
CA LEU A 91 7.38 3.89 -6.44
C LEU A 91 8.15 4.40 -7.65
N ARG A 92 9.48 4.53 -7.52
CA ARG A 92 10.34 5.15 -8.56
C ARG A 92 9.87 6.54 -8.99
N GLY A 93 9.36 7.31 -8.02
CA GLY A 93 8.85 8.67 -8.25
C GLY A 93 7.47 8.73 -8.92
N ILE A 94 6.82 7.59 -9.14
CA ILE A 94 5.50 7.50 -9.77
C ILE A 94 4.45 7.10 -8.75
N GLY A 95 3.40 7.90 -8.61
CA GLY A 95 2.25 7.59 -7.77
C GLY A 95 1.06 8.47 -8.11
N THR A 96 -0.09 8.14 -7.55
CA THR A 96 -1.35 8.87 -7.78
C THR A 96 -1.65 9.77 -6.58
N ASN A 97 -1.80 11.07 -6.82
CA ASN A 97 -2.24 12.05 -5.83
C ASN A 97 -3.36 12.90 -6.46
N VAL A 98 -4.61 12.45 -6.34
CA VAL A 98 -5.76 13.13 -6.95
C VAL A 98 -6.91 13.22 -5.96
N PHE A 99 -7.85 14.14 -6.19
CA PHE A 99 -8.99 14.37 -5.28
C PHE A 99 -10.21 13.51 -5.58
N SER A 100 -10.27 12.92 -6.78
CA SER A 100 -11.35 12.00 -7.15
C SER A 100 -11.07 10.62 -6.58
N THR A 101 -12.05 10.05 -5.87
CA THR A 101 -12.01 8.67 -5.39
C THR A 101 -12.33 7.65 -6.46
N ASN A 102 -12.70 8.05 -7.68
CA ASN A 102 -12.95 7.14 -8.80
C ASN A 102 -11.73 7.01 -9.74
N ILE A 103 -10.54 7.29 -9.23
CA ILE A 103 -9.27 7.11 -9.91
C ILE A 103 -8.42 6.12 -9.13
N ASP A 104 -7.88 5.12 -9.83
CA ASP A 104 -7.11 4.06 -9.20
C ASP A 104 -5.70 4.49 -8.76
N PRO A 105 -5.12 3.87 -7.73
CA PRO A 105 -3.73 4.11 -7.37
C PRO A 105 -2.77 3.47 -8.40
N SER A 106 -1.59 4.07 -8.60
CA SER A 106 -0.53 3.50 -9.46
C SER A 106 0.24 2.34 -8.78
N VAL A 107 0.24 2.30 -7.45
CA VAL A 107 0.87 1.26 -6.63
C VAL A 107 -0.21 0.48 -5.90
N SER A 108 -0.28 -0.83 -6.15
CA SER A 108 -1.30 -1.69 -5.54
C SER A 108 -0.80 -2.22 -4.20
N ILE A 109 -1.69 -2.28 -3.21
CA ILE A 109 -1.42 -2.93 -1.93
C ILE A 109 -2.24 -4.22 -1.90
N ILE A 110 -1.58 -5.33 -1.59
CA ILE A 110 -2.21 -6.66 -1.50
C ILE A 110 -1.95 -7.20 -0.09
N VAL A 111 -2.99 -7.71 0.57
CA VAL A 111 -2.89 -8.39 1.86
C VAL A 111 -3.44 -9.81 1.71
N ASP A 112 -2.61 -10.82 1.93
CA ASP A 112 -3.00 -12.24 1.80
C ASP A 112 -3.73 -12.57 0.47
N ASP A 113 -3.15 -12.16 -0.67
CA ASP A 113 -3.73 -12.25 -2.04
C ASP A 113 -4.96 -11.37 -2.31
N VAL A 114 -5.47 -10.61 -1.34
CA VAL A 114 -6.61 -9.70 -1.48
C VAL A 114 -6.12 -8.28 -1.77
N ALA A 115 -6.65 -7.65 -2.82
CA ALA A 115 -6.30 -6.26 -3.15
C ALA A 115 -7.00 -5.28 -2.21
N VAL A 116 -6.25 -4.34 -1.66
CA VAL A 116 -6.78 -3.17 -0.96
C VAL A 116 -7.10 -2.11 -2.03
N VAL A 117 -8.37 -1.74 -2.15
CA VAL A 117 -8.87 -0.97 -3.29
C VAL A 117 -8.38 0.49 -3.28
N ARG A 118 -8.25 1.09 -2.10
CA ARG A 118 -7.72 2.43 -1.90
C ARG A 118 -6.64 2.40 -0.83
N SER A 119 -5.55 3.14 -1.04
CA SER A 119 -4.52 3.33 -0.01
C SER A 119 -5.09 3.93 1.29
N ALA A 120 -6.24 4.60 1.20
CA ALA A 120 -6.98 5.11 2.36
C ALA A 120 -7.49 4.03 3.34
N GLN A 121 -7.89 2.86 2.84
CA GLN A 121 -8.25 1.72 3.70
C GLN A 121 -7.03 1.18 4.45
N ALA A 122 -5.84 1.37 3.86
CA ALA A 122 -4.58 0.92 4.40
C ALA A 122 -3.98 1.95 5.39
N PHE A 123 -4.79 2.70 6.16
CA PHE A 123 -4.27 3.58 7.23
C PHE A 123 -4.36 2.94 8.63
N SER A 124 -4.67 1.64 8.73
CA SER A 124 -4.65 0.87 9.98
C SER A 124 -3.24 0.41 10.42
N ASP A 125 -3.08 -0.11 11.64
CA ASP A 125 -1.78 -0.60 12.12
C ASP A 125 -1.40 -1.95 11.45
N LEU A 126 -0.11 -2.10 11.12
CA LEU A 126 0.49 -3.33 10.61
C LEU A 126 0.79 -4.30 11.75
N SER A 127 -0.25 -4.96 12.26
CA SER A 127 -0.09 -5.98 13.29
C SER A 127 0.07 -7.38 12.69
N ASP A 128 0.96 -8.18 13.30
CA ASP A 128 1.07 -9.63 13.06
C ASP A 128 1.46 -10.08 11.64
N ILE A 129 2.41 -9.37 11.04
CA ILE A 129 2.92 -9.61 9.68
C ILE A 129 3.98 -10.73 9.65
N HIS A 130 3.94 -11.58 8.62
CA HIS A 130 5.00 -12.56 8.33
C HIS A 130 6.13 -11.95 7.51
N HIS A 131 5.78 -11.31 6.40
CA HIS A 131 6.73 -10.62 5.54
C HIS A 131 6.02 -9.60 4.65
N ILE A 132 6.80 -8.67 4.11
CA ILE A 132 6.35 -7.66 3.15
C ILE A 132 7.29 -7.70 1.94
N GLU A 133 6.70 -7.70 0.75
CA GLU A 133 7.38 -7.68 -0.53
C GLU A 133 7.03 -6.39 -1.29
N VAL A 134 8.03 -5.68 -1.84
CA VAL A 134 7.85 -4.48 -2.66
C VAL A 134 8.39 -4.75 -4.06
N LEU A 135 7.48 -4.94 -5.02
CA LEU A 135 7.77 -5.24 -6.42
C LEU A 135 7.78 -3.92 -7.19
N ARG A 136 8.92 -3.62 -7.79
CA ARG A 136 9.14 -2.37 -8.51
C ARG A 136 8.89 -2.53 -10.00
N GLY A 137 8.33 -1.48 -10.59
CA GLY A 137 7.93 -1.46 -11.99
C GLY A 137 6.57 -2.14 -12.24
N PRO A 138 6.04 -2.02 -13.46
CA PRO A 138 4.68 -2.47 -13.78
C PRO A 138 4.43 -3.96 -13.51
N GLN A 139 3.34 -4.28 -12.80
CA GLN A 139 2.89 -5.64 -12.47
C GLN A 139 1.45 -5.96 -12.93
N SER A 140 0.87 -5.15 -13.82
CA SER A 140 -0.53 -5.32 -14.22
C SER A 140 -0.86 -6.65 -14.89
N THR A 141 0.12 -7.37 -15.43
CA THR A 141 -0.08 -8.73 -15.99
C THR A 141 -0.71 -9.68 -14.96
N LEU A 142 -0.23 -9.67 -13.72
CA LEU A 142 -0.73 -10.56 -12.66
C LEU A 142 -1.72 -9.87 -11.73
N PHE A 143 -1.57 -8.56 -11.50
CA PHE A 143 -2.33 -7.82 -10.48
C PHE A 143 -3.38 -6.85 -11.02
N GLY A 144 -3.42 -6.58 -12.33
CA GLY A 144 -4.43 -5.71 -12.94
C GLY A 144 -4.13 -4.20 -12.88
N LYS A 145 -5.18 -3.38 -12.91
CA LYS A 145 -5.16 -1.93 -13.22
C LYS A 145 -4.48 -1.01 -12.22
N SER A 146 -4.26 -1.46 -10.99
CA SER A 146 -3.74 -0.58 -9.94
C SER A 146 -2.24 -0.78 -9.69
N ALA A 147 -1.54 -1.41 -10.64
CA ALA A 147 -0.15 -1.85 -10.49
C ALA A 147 0.76 -1.36 -11.62
N SER A 148 0.54 -0.13 -12.12
CA SER A 148 1.33 0.49 -13.20
C SER A 148 2.72 0.95 -12.74
N ALA A 149 2.91 1.23 -11.44
CA ALA A 149 4.21 1.58 -10.86
C ALA A 149 4.82 0.45 -10.03
N GLY A 150 3.98 -0.41 -9.44
CA GLY A 150 4.43 -1.56 -8.66
C GLY A 150 3.37 -2.12 -7.73
N VAL A 151 3.81 -3.03 -6.84
CA VAL A 151 2.96 -3.72 -5.86
C VAL A 151 3.67 -3.79 -4.51
N ILE A 152 2.92 -3.54 -3.45
CA ILE A 152 3.29 -3.86 -2.07
C ILE A 152 2.44 -5.06 -1.65
N SER A 153 3.06 -6.22 -1.46
CA SER A 153 2.40 -7.45 -1.03
C SER A 153 2.73 -7.70 0.44
N ILE A 154 1.70 -7.88 1.25
CA ILE A 154 1.78 -8.11 2.69
C ILE A 154 1.19 -9.49 2.96
N THR A 155 1.96 -10.35 3.61
CA THR A 155 1.46 -11.64 4.07
C THR A 155 1.43 -11.66 5.59
N THR A 156 0.27 -11.99 6.16
CA THR A 156 0.10 -12.09 7.61
C THR A 156 0.44 -13.49 8.11
N ASN A 157 0.83 -13.61 9.38
CA ASN A 157 1.20 -14.90 9.95
C ASN A 157 0.05 -15.92 9.91
N SER A 158 0.38 -17.18 9.65
CA SER A 158 -0.56 -18.31 9.76
C SER A 158 -0.64 -18.83 11.21
N PRO A 159 -1.67 -19.63 11.56
CA PRO A 159 -1.65 -20.44 12.77
C PRO A 159 -0.40 -21.33 12.79
N GLY A 160 0.35 -21.33 13.89
CA GLY A 160 1.50 -22.21 14.06
C GLY A 160 1.08 -23.62 14.50
N ASP A 161 2.00 -24.58 14.41
CA ASP A 161 1.79 -25.96 14.89
C ASP A 161 1.69 -26.05 16.42
N GLU A 162 2.19 -25.03 17.12
CA GLU A 162 2.11 -24.92 18.56
C GLU A 162 1.33 -23.67 18.98
N PHE A 163 0.68 -23.77 20.13
CA PHE A 163 0.05 -22.61 20.74
C PHE A 163 1.10 -21.56 21.11
N SER A 164 0.92 -20.35 20.60
CA SER A 164 1.81 -19.21 20.80
C SER A 164 1.01 -17.93 21.04
N GLY A 165 1.65 -16.95 21.66
CA GLY A 165 1.10 -15.61 21.78
C GLY A 165 2.18 -14.58 22.03
N LYS A 166 1.96 -13.37 21.54
CA LYS A 166 2.85 -12.21 21.69
C LYS A 166 2.04 -11.04 22.22
N VAL A 167 2.57 -10.32 23.20
CA VAL A 167 2.03 -9.03 23.61
C VAL A 167 3.16 -8.01 23.55
N ARG A 168 2.90 -6.89 22.88
CA ARG A 168 3.77 -5.72 22.83
C ARG A 168 3.01 -4.55 23.42
N VAL A 169 3.67 -3.82 24.29
CA VAL A 169 3.19 -2.55 24.82
C VAL A 169 4.30 -1.53 24.56
N SER A 170 3.94 -0.38 23.99
CA SER A 170 4.83 0.75 23.78
C SER A 170 4.21 2.02 24.32
N THR A 171 5.09 2.92 24.75
CA THR A 171 4.78 4.30 25.08
C THR A 171 5.93 5.16 24.55
N THR A 172 5.62 6.36 24.10
CA THR A 172 6.57 7.31 23.52
C THR A 172 6.72 8.55 24.41
N ASP A 173 7.57 9.48 24.02
CA ASP A 173 7.78 10.76 24.71
C ASP A 173 6.75 11.83 24.35
N ASP A 174 5.94 11.60 23.31
CA ASP A 174 4.75 12.37 22.93
C ASP A 174 3.44 11.74 23.43
N ASP A 175 3.53 10.95 24.51
CA ASP A 175 2.41 10.32 25.23
C ASP A 175 1.55 9.35 24.38
N GLU A 176 2.01 8.93 23.19
CA GLU A 176 1.39 7.84 22.43
C GLU A 176 1.50 6.53 23.23
N THR A 177 0.42 5.78 23.27
CA THR A 177 0.40 4.42 23.81
C THR A 177 -0.06 3.43 22.77
N SER A 178 0.57 2.26 22.72
CA SER A 178 0.18 1.20 21.79
C SER A 178 0.24 -0.15 22.46
N ILE A 179 -0.77 -0.97 22.21
CA ILE A 179 -0.86 -2.35 22.64
C ILE A 179 -1.15 -3.20 21.41
N ASN A 180 -0.31 -4.21 21.19
CA ASN A 180 -0.50 -5.22 20.16
C ASN A 180 -0.51 -6.59 20.83
N ALA A 181 -1.54 -7.39 20.61
CA ALA A 181 -1.68 -8.72 21.18
C ALA A 181 -2.01 -9.73 20.09
N THR A 182 -1.30 -10.86 20.08
CA THR A 182 -1.54 -11.97 19.17
C THR A 182 -1.59 -13.28 19.93
N ILE A 183 -2.44 -14.19 19.47
CA ILE A 183 -2.60 -15.54 20.00
C ILE A 183 -2.98 -16.47 18.85
N GLY A 184 -2.38 -17.65 18.79
CA GLY A 184 -2.70 -18.60 17.73
C GLY A 184 -2.08 -19.96 17.96
N GLY A 185 -2.50 -20.93 17.17
CA GLY A 185 -2.06 -22.32 17.25
C GLY A 185 -3.13 -23.30 16.77
N PRO A 186 -2.95 -24.61 17.00
CA PRO A 186 -3.93 -25.61 16.63
C PRO A 186 -5.15 -25.59 17.57
N LEU A 187 -6.37 -25.61 17.01
CA LEU A 187 -7.62 -25.97 17.69
C LEU A 187 -7.85 -27.49 17.68
N SER A 188 -7.40 -28.15 16.63
CA SER A 188 -7.38 -29.61 16.45
C SER A 188 -6.21 -30.00 15.55
N ASP A 189 -6.09 -31.30 15.23
CA ASP A 189 -5.09 -31.82 14.28
C ASP A 189 -5.26 -31.29 12.84
N SER A 190 -6.39 -30.65 12.53
CA SER A 190 -6.74 -30.21 11.17
C SER A 190 -7.25 -28.77 11.11
N VAL A 191 -7.33 -28.07 12.25
CA VAL A 191 -7.84 -26.71 12.31
C VAL A 191 -6.89 -25.87 13.14
N GLY A 192 -6.35 -24.82 12.54
CA GLY A 192 -5.55 -23.79 13.19
C GLY A 192 -6.31 -22.47 13.30
N PHE A 193 -6.02 -21.70 14.34
CA PHE A 193 -6.53 -20.34 14.48
C PHE A 193 -5.42 -19.35 14.79
N ARG A 194 -5.65 -18.09 14.42
CA ARG A 194 -4.83 -16.96 14.82
C ARG A 194 -5.73 -15.75 15.02
N LEU A 195 -5.50 -15.02 16.10
CA LEU A 195 -6.21 -13.80 16.45
C LEU A 195 -5.16 -12.74 16.80
N SER A 196 -5.21 -11.61 16.12
CA SER A 196 -4.43 -10.42 16.43
C SER A 196 -5.37 -9.26 16.73
N ALA A 197 -4.98 -8.43 17.69
CA ALA A 197 -5.66 -7.20 18.00
C ALA A 197 -4.64 -6.10 18.31
N PHE A 198 -4.96 -4.88 17.93
CA PHE A 198 -4.15 -3.72 18.24
C PHE A 198 -5.04 -2.58 18.73
N ASN A 199 -4.42 -1.70 19.51
CA ASN A 199 -4.95 -0.40 19.87
C ASN A 199 -3.78 0.56 20.00
N LYS A 200 -3.89 1.73 19.39
CA LYS A 200 -2.90 2.81 19.43
C LYS A 200 -3.65 4.11 19.70
N ASP A 201 -3.16 4.88 20.66
CA ASP A 201 -3.81 6.08 21.14
C ASP A 201 -2.77 7.20 21.30
N ARG A 202 -2.98 8.28 20.56
CA ARG A 202 -2.42 9.62 20.77
C ARG A 202 -3.53 10.64 20.50
N SER A 203 -4.71 10.41 21.05
CA SER A 203 -5.91 11.22 20.80
C SER A 203 -5.74 12.70 21.17
N ASP A 204 -4.93 13.01 22.18
CA ASP A 204 -4.62 14.40 22.59
C ASP A 204 -3.86 15.18 21.49
N GLY A 205 -3.07 14.52 20.64
CA GLY A 205 -2.26 15.17 19.62
C GLY A 205 -0.98 15.81 20.15
N HIS A 206 -0.19 16.36 19.22
CA HIS A 206 1.17 16.84 19.49
C HIS A 206 1.42 18.28 19.01
N ILE A 207 0.43 18.91 18.38
CA ILE A 207 0.53 20.26 17.85
C ILE A 207 -0.38 21.19 18.64
N LYS A 208 0.14 22.34 19.08
CA LYS A 208 -0.67 23.28 19.85
C LYS A 208 -1.49 24.20 18.95
N ASN A 209 -2.82 24.16 19.06
CA ASN A 209 -3.66 25.21 18.50
C ASN A 209 -3.73 26.41 19.46
N VAL A 210 -3.14 27.54 19.06
CA VAL A 210 -3.12 28.77 19.89
C VAL A 210 -4.44 29.52 19.90
N THR A 211 -5.35 29.23 18.95
CA THR A 211 -6.66 29.89 18.83
C THR A 211 -7.60 29.46 19.96
N ASN A 212 -7.67 28.16 20.25
CA ASN A 212 -8.58 27.58 21.25
C ASN A 212 -7.86 26.89 22.42
N GLY A 213 -6.53 26.68 22.32
CA GLY A 213 -5.72 26.05 23.36
C GLY A 213 -5.78 24.51 23.38
N ALA A 214 -6.44 23.87 22.40
CA ALA A 214 -6.43 22.42 22.24
C ALA A 214 -5.11 21.95 21.63
N ASP A 215 -4.76 20.69 21.89
CA ASP A 215 -3.76 19.97 21.12
C ASP A 215 -4.47 19.28 19.94
N VAL A 216 -3.84 19.28 18.77
CA VAL A 216 -4.38 18.78 17.50
C VAL A 216 -3.39 17.85 16.82
N ASN A 217 -3.81 17.24 15.70
CA ASN A 217 -3.12 16.11 15.06
C ASN A 217 -2.99 14.92 16.01
N GLY A 218 -4.06 14.66 16.77
CA GLY A 218 -4.24 13.43 17.52
C GLY A 218 -4.86 12.33 16.66
N SER A 219 -4.62 11.08 17.03
CA SER A 219 -5.20 9.93 16.36
C SER A 219 -5.36 8.76 17.34
N GLU A 220 -6.45 8.04 17.22
CA GLU A 220 -6.63 6.73 17.83
C GLU A 220 -7.00 5.70 16.75
N SER A 221 -6.46 4.50 16.88
CA SER A 221 -6.73 3.39 15.97
C SER A 221 -6.87 2.09 16.75
N SER A 222 -7.76 1.24 16.28
CA SER A 222 -8.13 0.00 16.92
C SER A 222 -8.47 -1.02 15.85
N GLY A 223 -8.18 -2.29 16.10
CA GLY A 223 -8.53 -3.33 15.14
C GLY A 223 -8.30 -4.73 15.63
N VAL A 224 -8.98 -5.66 14.96
CA VAL A 224 -8.90 -7.09 15.23
C VAL A 224 -8.90 -7.86 13.92
N ARG A 225 -8.05 -8.88 13.83
CA ARG A 225 -8.00 -9.80 12.71
C ARG A 225 -8.03 -11.24 13.22
N GLY A 226 -8.97 -12.01 12.71
CA GLY A 226 -9.07 -13.45 12.92
C GLY A 226 -8.73 -14.21 11.65
N LYS A 227 -7.92 -15.26 11.77
CA LYS A 227 -7.61 -16.20 10.68
C LYS A 227 -7.86 -17.62 11.16
N LEU A 228 -8.59 -18.39 10.37
CA LEU A 228 -8.85 -19.82 10.59
C LEU A 228 -8.36 -20.59 9.37
N VAL A 229 -7.49 -21.57 9.60
CA VAL A 229 -7.01 -22.49 8.57
C VAL A 229 -7.59 -23.86 8.87
N TRP A 230 -8.23 -24.46 7.87
CA TRP A 230 -8.81 -25.79 7.95
C TRP A 230 -8.22 -26.69 6.86
N ASP A 231 -7.40 -27.64 7.29
CA ASP A 231 -6.90 -28.72 6.45
C ASP A 231 -7.98 -29.80 6.36
N ILE A 232 -8.77 -29.76 5.29
CA ILE A 232 -9.86 -30.71 5.06
C ILE A 232 -9.29 -32.10 4.76
N SER A 233 -8.16 -32.15 4.07
CA SER A 233 -7.38 -33.36 3.76
C SER A 233 -5.95 -32.99 3.36
N ASP A 234 -5.09 -33.97 3.11
CA ASP A 234 -3.70 -33.77 2.67
C ASP A 234 -3.52 -32.96 1.37
N THR A 235 -4.59 -32.81 0.57
CA THR A 235 -4.58 -32.09 -0.72
C THR A 235 -5.62 -30.98 -0.77
N LEU A 236 -6.24 -30.62 0.37
CA LEU A 236 -7.34 -29.67 0.39
C LEU A 236 -7.35 -28.87 1.69
N SER A 237 -7.23 -27.55 1.58
CA SER A 237 -7.33 -26.64 2.71
C SER A 237 -8.17 -25.41 2.40
N THR A 238 -8.59 -24.74 3.45
CA THR A 238 -9.35 -23.49 3.35
C THR A 238 -8.88 -22.54 4.43
N THR A 239 -8.69 -21.28 4.05
CA THR A 239 -8.38 -20.19 4.98
C THR A 239 -9.51 -19.16 4.95
N LEU A 240 -10.06 -18.86 6.12
CA LEU A 240 -10.97 -17.74 6.34
C LEU A 240 -10.23 -16.67 7.14
N SER A 241 -10.20 -15.46 6.61
CA SER A 241 -9.69 -14.28 7.30
C SER A 241 -10.81 -13.26 7.43
N ILE A 242 -10.96 -12.69 8.62
CA ILE A 242 -11.92 -11.62 8.91
C ILE A 242 -11.17 -10.54 9.67
N GLU A 243 -11.40 -9.29 9.31
CA GLU A 243 -10.75 -8.12 9.89
C GLU A 243 -11.77 -7.01 10.09
N HIS A 244 -11.61 -6.29 11.20
CA HIS A 244 -12.30 -5.04 11.48
C HIS A 244 -11.27 -4.05 12.02
N SER A 245 -11.30 -2.82 11.54
CA SER A 245 -10.47 -1.74 12.05
C SER A 245 -11.19 -0.40 12.02
N GLU A 246 -10.96 0.40 13.05
CA GLU A 246 -11.49 1.75 13.21
C GLU A 246 -10.34 2.73 13.49
N SER A 247 -10.48 3.97 13.05
CA SER A 247 -9.60 5.06 13.44
C SER A 247 -10.30 6.41 13.44
N GLU A 248 -10.05 7.19 14.47
CA GLU A 248 -10.46 8.59 14.57
C GLU A 248 -9.21 9.47 14.59
N SER A 249 -9.24 10.60 13.88
CA SER A 249 -8.14 11.56 13.91
C SER A 249 -8.62 13.00 13.89
N SER A 250 -7.85 13.87 14.55
CA SER A 250 -7.98 15.33 14.51
C SER A 250 -6.84 15.96 13.68
N CYS A 251 -6.57 15.37 12.51
CA CYS A 251 -5.43 15.67 11.64
C CYS A 251 -5.93 16.12 10.25
N CYS A 252 -5.16 16.82 9.41
CA CYS A 252 -3.76 17.16 9.61
C CYS A 252 -3.47 18.66 9.44
N HIS A 253 -3.38 19.36 10.56
CA HIS A 253 -2.90 20.73 10.60
C HIS A 253 -1.37 20.78 10.38
N ARG A 254 -0.90 21.77 9.61
CA ARG A 254 0.51 21.89 9.21
C ARG A 254 1.13 23.16 9.81
N PRO A 255 2.05 23.03 10.78
CA PRO A 255 2.81 24.17 11.28
C PRO A 255 3.65 24.79 10.16
N TYR A 256 3.66 26.12 10.08
CA TYR A 256 4.52 26.83 9.14
C TYR A 256 5.98 26.71 9.58
N ARG A 257 6.83 26.10 8.75
CA ARG A 257 8.28 25.99 9.00
C ARG A 257 9.05 27.21 8.49
N ASP A 258 8.73 27.63 7.27
CA ASP A 258 9.25 28.84 6.65
C ASP A 258 8.17 29.44 5.75
N VAL A 259 8.13 30.76 5.67
CA VAL A 259 7.21 31.49 4.80
C VAL A 259 7.99 32.66 4.21
N PRO A 260 8.05 32.83 2.88
CA PRO A 260 8.73 33.96 2.27
C PRO A 260 8.13 35.30 2.71
N ALA A 261 8.95 36.33 2.88
CA ALA A 261 8.47 37.67 3.28
C ALA A 261 7.43 38.27 2.32
N ALA A 262 7.53 37.95 1.03
CA ALA A 262 6.61 38.41 -0.02
C ALA A 262 5.38 37.51 -0.20
N ALA A 263 5.26 36.41 0.57
CA ALA A 263 4.15 35.49 0.46
C ALA A 263 2.82 36.20 0.75
N LYS A 264 1.79 35.79 0.02
CA LYS A 264 0.43 36.29 0.19
C LYS A 264 -0.52 35.12 0.32
N PHE A 265 -1.36 35.16 1.34
CA PHE A 265 -2.47 34.23 1.46
C PHE A 265 -3.53 34.54 0.41
N LEU A 266 -3.99 33.50 -0.29
CA LEU A 266 -4.86 33.58 -1.46
C LEU A 266 -4.39 34.61 -2.51
N GLY A 267 -3.07 34.80 -2.64
CA GLY A 267 -2.47 35.74 -3.60
C GLY A 267 -2.69 37.23 -3.31
N ALA A 268 -3.45 37.58 -2.27
CA ALA A 268 -3.88 38.96 -2.00
C ALA A 268 -3.52 39.46 -0.60
N VAL A 269 -3.68 38.64 0.43
CA VAL A 269 -3.54 39.05 1.83
C VAL A 269 -2.08 38.93 2.26
N PRO A 270 -1.42 40.01 2.74
CA PRO A 270 -0.03 39.92 3.20
C PRO A 270 0.14 38.90 4.32
N ARG A 271 1.24 38.14 4.32
CA ARG A 271 1.52 37.12 5.34
C ARG A 271 1.36 37.62 6.78
N ASP A 272 1.73 38.86 7.08
CA ASP A 272 1.74 39.42 8.43
C ASP A 272 0.31 39.69 8.95
N ALA A 273 -0.67 39.73 8.05
CA ALA A 273 -2.08 39.84 8.41
C ALA A 273 -2.72 38.47 8.73
N VAL A 274 -2.11 37.37 8.31
CA VAL A 274 -2.60 35.99 8.53
C VAL A 274 -1.83 35.31 9.66
N LEU A 275 -0.49 35.37 9.62
CA LEU A 275 0.38 34.75 10.62
C LEU A 275 0.55 35.66 11.85
N THR A 276 -0.55 36.08 12.46
CA THR A 276 -0.53 36.98 13.63
C THR A 276 -0.29 36.21 14.93
N SER A 277 -0.82 34.98 15.00
CA SER A 277 -0.83 34.13 16.19
C SER A 277 0.31 33.08 16.20
N VAL A 278 0.94 32.83 15.05
CA VAL A 278 2.02 31.84 14.88
C VAL A 278 3.23 32.43 14.19
N THR A 279 4.42 31.97 14.58
CA THR A 279 5.68 32.38 13.95
C THR A 279 6.29 31.19 13.23
N ALA A 280 6.49 31.33 11.91
CA ALA A 280 7.15 30.30 11.13
C ALA A 280 8.60 30.12 11.60
N SER A 281 8.98 28.89 11.95
CA SER A 281 10.35 28.52 12.30
C SER A 281 10.56 27.02 12.14
N GLU A 282 11.83 26.60 12.09
CA GLU A 282 12.19 25.18 11.94
C GLU A 282 11.57 24.28 13.01
N ASP A 283 11.47 24.79 14.24
CA ASP A 283 10.96 24.08 15.41
C ASP A 283 9.51 24.47 15.75
N ASN A 284 8.75 25.09 14.82
CA ASN A 284 7.39 25.51 15.09
C ASN A 284 6.45 24.29 15.27
N ASP A 285 5.89 24.17 16.45
CA ASP A 285 4.92 23.15 16.89
C ASP A 285 3.52 23.73 17.09
N ARG A 286 3.25 24.92 16.56
CA ARG A 286 2.00 25.66 16.77
C ARG A 286 1.28 25.94 15.46
N VAL A 287 -0.04 25.84 15.53
CA VAL A 287 -0.99 26.27 14.49
C VAL A 287 -1.98 27.24 15.10
N ALA A 288 -2.60 28.06 14.24
CA ALA A 288 -3.73 28.89 14.62
C ALA A 288 -4.82 28.58 13.60
N VAL A 289 -5.85 27.84 14.03
CA VAL A 289 -6.98 27.40 13.20
C VAL A 289 -8.26 27.60 14.01
N ASP A 290 -9.31 28.10 13.39
CA ASP A 290 -10.58 28.43 14.05
C ASP A 290 -11.66 27.35 13.86
N ASP A 291 -11.50 26.50 12.85
CA ASP A 291 -12.39 25.40 12.51
C ASP A 291 -11.75 24.01 12.76
N PRO A 292 -12.54 23.02 13.24
CA PRO A 292 -12.03 21.68 13.51
C PRO A 292 -11.75 20.90 12.22
N THR A 293 -10.64 20.17 12.18
CA THR A 293 -10.35 19.17 11.16
C THR A 293 -10.33 17.80 11.81
N TRP A 294 -11.09 16.86 11.27
CA TRP A 294 -11.18 15.50 11.78
C TRP A 294 -11.58 14.53 10.68
N ASP A 295 -11.26 13.26 10.90
CA ASP A 295 -11.73 12.15 10.10
C ASP A 295 -11.99 10.90 10.94
N ASP A 296 -13.00 10.13 10.53
CA ASP A 296 -13.39 8.84 11.07
C ASP A 296 -13.33 7.81 9.95
N SER A 297 -12.79 6.63 10.23
CA SER A 297 -12.64 5.54 9.27
C SER A 297 -13.00 4.21 9.93
N SER A 298 -13.89 3.44 9.32
CA SER A 298 -14.22 2.06 9.73
C SER A 298 -14.11 1.14 8.51
N SER A 299 -13.41 0.01 8.66
CA SER A 299 -13.30 -1.00 7.61
C SER A 299 -13.58 -2.39 8.13
N ASP A 300 -14.45 -3.11 7.41
CA ASP A 300 -14.74 -4.52 7.61
C ASP A 300 -14.32 -5.30 6.36
N SER A 301 -13.53 -6.36 6.54
CA SER A 301 -13.00 -7.17 5.45
C SER A 301 -13.09 -8.65 5.73
N MET A 302 -13.48 -9.42 4.72
CA MET A 302 -13.51 -10.88 4.73
C MET A 302 -12.78 -11.43 3.52
N GLY A 303 -11.87 -12.37 3.75
CA GLY A 303 -11.19 -13.15 2.72
C GLY A 303 -11.45 -14.64 2.90
N LEU A 304 -11.89 -15.33 1.85
CA LEU A 304 -12.02 -16.77 1.80
C LEU A 304 -11.09 -17.33 0.72
N ARG A 305 -10.15 -18.16 1.13
CA ARG A 305 -9.21 -18.84 0.24
C ARG A 305 -9.42 -20.34 0.31
N PHE A 306 -9.42 -20.98 -0.85
CA PHE A 306 -9.48 -22.43 -1.00
C PHE A 306 -8.28 -22.89 -1.82
N ASP A 307 -7.54 -23.86 -1.30
CA ASP A 307 -6.38 -24.47 -1.93
C ASP A 307 -6.65 -25.95 -2.16
N ALA A 308 -6.43 -26.42 -3.39
CA ALA A 308 -6.63 -27.82 -3.77
C ALA A 308 -5.51 -28.33 -4.66
N ASP A 309 -4.87 -29.41 -4.23
CA ASP A 309 -3.85 -30.10 -5.02
C ASP A 309 -4.48 -31.22 -5.85
N PHE A 310 -4.30 -31.14 -7.17
CA PHE A 310 -4.79 -32.10 -8.14
C PHE A 310 -3.61 -32.81 -8.81
N GLY A 311 -3.08 -33.83 -8.14
CA GLY A 311 -1.81 -34.44 -8.53
C GLY A 311 -0.68 -33.50 -8.18
N GLU A 312 0.07 -33.03 -9.18
CA GLU A 312 1.16 -32.06 -9.00
C GLU A 312 0.72 -30.62 -9.31
N TYR A 313 -0.53 -30.42 -9.74
CA TYR A 313 -1.10 -29.09 -10.01
C TYR A 313 -1.75 -28.51 -8.76
N GLN A 314 -1.63 -27.20 -8.56
CA GLN A 314 -2.31 -26.49 -7.48
C GLN A 314 -3.42 -25.61 -8.06
N PHE A 315 -4.62 -25.73 -7.50
CA PHE A 315 -5.75 -24.86 -7.79
C PHE A 315 -6.05 -23.98 -6.58
N LEU A 316 -6.24 -22.69 -6.83
CA LEU A 316 -6.60 -21.72 -5.81
C LEU A 316 -7.89 -21.01 -6.20
N SER A 317 -8.72 -20.74 -5.22
CA SER A 317 -9.84 -19.80 -5.33
C SER A 317 -9.75 -18.81 -4.18
N VAL A 318 -9.80 -17.51 -4.49
CA VAL A 318 -9.76 -16.44 -3.50
C VAL A 318 -10.98 -15.57 -3.72
N THR A 319 -11.79 -15.38 -2.68
CA THR A 319 -12.93 -14.46 -2.65
C THR A 319 -12.67 -13.42 -1.58
N SER A 320 -12.91 -12.15 -1.88
CA SER A 320 -12.87 -11.09 -0.88
C SER A 320 -14.12 -10.24 -0.91
N TYR A 321 -14.53 -9.75 0.25
CA TYR A 321 -15.53 -8.71 0.41
C TYR A 321 -15.03 -7.68 1.42
N THR A 322 -15.12 -6.40 1.07
CA THR A 322 -14.71 -5.29 1.92
C THR A 322 -15.77 -4.20 1.89
N GLU A 323 -16.08 -3.68 3.08
CA GLU A 323 -16.87 -2.48 3.32
C GLU A 323 -15.96 -1.46 4.01
N TRP A 324 -16.01 -0.20 3.59
CA TRP A 324 -15.21 0.87 4.18
C TRP A 324 -16.00 2.17 4.20
N ASP A 325 -16.18 2.71 5.40
CA ASP A 325 -16.81 3.99 5.66
C ASP A 325 -15.74 4.99 6.08
N TYR A 326 -15.81 6.20 5.53
CA TYR A 326 -14.92 7.28 5.86
C TYR A 326 -15.66 8.61 5.88
N GLU A 327 -15.65 9.31 7.01
CA GLU A 327 -16.21 10.65 7.14
C GLU A 327 -15.08 11.65 7.44
N VAL A 328 -15.11 12.81 6.80
CA VAL A 328 -14.07 13.83 6.99
C VAL A 328 -14.67 15.24 7.03
N ALA A 329 -14.09 16.09 7.86
CA ALA A 329 -14.29 17.53 7.85
C ALA A 329 -12.94 18.25 7.94
N THR A 330 -12.82 19.38 7.26
CA THR A 330 -11.56 20.13 7.18
C THR A 330 -11.80 21.62 7.08
N ASP A 331 -10.98 22.37 7.82
CA ASP A 331 -10.78 23.80 7.64
C ASP A 331 -9.97 24.03 6.36
N VAL A 332 -10.62 24.60 5.35
CA VAL A 332 -10.04 24.85 4.02
C VAL A 332 -8.96 25.90 4.06
N ASP A 333 -9.10 26.89 4.94
CA ASP A 333 -8.22 28.04 4.97
C ASP A 333 -7.01 27.83 5.89
N GLY A 334 -7.16 26.92 6.86
CA GLY A 334 -6.09 26.41 7.71
C GLY A 334 -5.49 27.48 8.61
N THR A 335 -6.29 28.50 8.94
CA THR A 335 -5.86 29.68 9.69
C THR A 335 -6.95 30.15 10.67
N ASP A 336 -6.62 31.09 11.56
CA ASP A 336 -7.60 31.83 12.37
C ASP A 336 -8.00 33.17 11.72
N PHE A 337 -7.67 33.35 10.44
CA PHE A 337 -7.94 34.59 9.73
C PHE A 337 -9.41 34.67 9.34
N ASP A 338 -10.06 35.80 9.65
CA ASP A 338 -11.49 36.01 9.34
C ASP A 338 -11.74 36.16 7.83
N LEU A 339 -11.73 35.03 7.14
CA LEU A 339 -11.86 34.93 5.69
C LEU A 339 -13.27 35.31 5.24
N LEU A 340 -14.28 34.84 5.95
CA LEU A 340 -15.67 35.21 5.70
C LEU A 340 -15.90 36.71 5.91
N GLY A 341 -15.29 37.31 6.93
CA GLY A 341 -15.34 38.75 7.14
C GLY A 341 -14.77 39.53 5.95
N LEU A 342 -13.64 39.05 5.39
CA LEU A 342 -13.03 39.64 4.19
C LEU A 342 -13.95 39.53 2.97
N PHE A 343 -14.50 38.36 2.66
CA PHE A 343 -15.29 38.13 1.45
C PHE A 343 -16.72 38.65 1.51
N THR A 344 -17.31 38.73 2.71
CA THR A 344 -18.70 39.15 2.90
C THR A 344 -18.84 40.60 3.35
N GLY A 345 -17.73 41.32 3.53
CA GLY A 345 -17.72 42.67 4.06
C GLY A 345 -18.16 42.74 5.53
N GLY A 346 -17.83 41.70 6.31
CA GLY A 346 -18.17 41.57 7.73
C GLY A 346 -19.61 41.10 8.01
N ALA A 347 -20.33 40.58 7.01
CA ALA A 347 -21.67 40.02 7.23
C ALA A 347 -21.62 38.65 7.92
N LEU A 348 -20.58 37.87 7.63
CA LEU A 348 -20.21 36.62 8.29
C LEU A 348 -18.80 36.75 8.87
N SER A 349 -18.41 35.82 9.74
CA SER A 349 -17.08 35.73 10.34
C SER A 349 -16.65 34.27 10.47
N GLY A 350 -15.34 34.00 10.36
CA GLY A 350 -14.73 32.66 10.43
C GLY A 350 -14.13 32.19 9.09
N GLY A 351 -13.85 30.90 9.00
CA GLY A 351 -13.25 30.24 7.83
C GLY A 351 -14.24 29.57 6.88
N ILE A 352 -13.71 28.63 6.08
CA ILE A 352 -14.48 27.79 5.16
C ILE A 352 -14.28 26.35 5.61
N ASN A 353 -15.38 25.63 5.81
CA ASN A 353 -15.34 24.20 6.06
C ASN A 353 -15.72 23.41 4.81
N GLN A 354 -15.10 22.25 4.64
CA GLN A 354 -15.54 21.24 3.69
C GLN A 354 -15.46 19.84 4.28
N GLY A 355 -16.24 18.92 3.75
CA GLY A 355 -16.27 17.55 4.24
C GLY A 355 -17.29 16.71 3.50
N GLY A 356 -17.46 15.48 3.96
CA GLY A 356 -18.45 14.54 3.46
C GLY A 356 -18.05 13.10 3.76
N GLY A 357 -19.00 12.19 3.52
CA GLY A 357 -18.83 10.75 3.63
C GLY A 357 -18.33 10.11 2.34
N PHE A 358 -17.65 8.98 2.53
CA PHE A 358 -17.24 8.04 1.49
C PHE A 358 -17.56 6.64 1.98
N GLU A 359 -18.42 5.94 1.25
CA GLU A 359 -18.71 4.53 1.49
C GLU A 359 -18.15 3.75 0.30
N LEU A 360 -17.49 2.63 0.57
CA LEU A 360 -16.96 1.71 -0.44
C LEU A 360 -17.43 0.30 -0.15
N GLU A 361 -18.00 -0.34 -1.16
CA GLU A 361 -18.24 -1.77 -1.19
C GLU A 361 -17.40 -2.42 -2.30
N SER A 362 -16.69 -3.50 -1.99
CA SER A 362 -15.92 -4.24 -2.97
C SER A 362 -16.09 -5.74 -2.82
N LEU A 363 -16.35 -6.41 -3.95
CA LEU A 363 -16.35 -7.86 -4.09
C LEU A 363 -15.32 -8.26 -5.14
N SER A 364 -14.42 -9.19 -4.81
CA SER A 364 -13.50 -9.77 -5.80
C SER A 364 -13.49 -11.29 -5.74
N HIS A 365 -13.19 -11.91 -6.88
CA HIS A 365 -13.00 -13.35 -6.99
C HIS A 365 -11.90 -13.70 -7.99
N GLU A 366 -10.99 -14.56 -7.58
CA GLU A 366 -9.90 -15.08 -8.41
C GLU A 366 -9.92 -16.60 -8.42
N PHE A 367 -9.87 -17.21 -9.60
CA PHE A 367 -9.49 -18.61 -9.78
C PHE A 367 -8.10 -18.67 -10.38
N ARG A 368 -7.23 -19.52 -9.83
CA ARG A 368 -5.86 -19.68 -10.30
C ARG A 368 -5.51 -21.16 -10.41
N LEU A 369 -4.87 -21.54 -11.51
CA LEU A 369 -4.27 -22.86 -11.70
C LEU A 369 -2.77 -22.67 -11.90
N VAL A 370 -1.99 -23.37 -11.08
CA VAL A 370 -0.53 -23.34 -11.08
C VAL A 370 -0.02 -24.72 -11.49
N SER A 371 0.89 -24.76 -12.46
CA SER A 371 1.53 -26.00 -12.90
C SER A 371 2.54 -26.51 -11.85
N PRO A 372 2.91 -27.80 -11.92
CA PRO A 372 4.04 -28.34 -11.16
C PRO A 372 5.33 -27.56 -11.41
N ALA A 373 6.30 -27.71 -10.52
CA ALA A 373 7.68 -27.36 -10.83
C ALA A 373 8.25 -28.29 -11.91
N SER A 374 8.96 -27.73 -12.89
CA SER A 374 9.46 -28.44 -14.06
C SER A 374 10.70 -27.78 -14.64
N ASP A 375 11.68 -28.59 -15.02
CA ASP A 375 12.90 -28.14 -15.70
C ASP A 375 12.65 -27.67 -17.15
N ASP A 376 11.46 -27.91 -17.72
CA ASP A 376 11.14 -27.56 -19.10
C ASP A 376 10.21 -26.35 -19.20
N PHE A 377 9.00 -26.45 -18.61
CA PHE A 377 7.99 -25.41 -18.75
C PHE A 377 7.05 -25.38 -17.55
N GLU A 378 6.90 -24.19 -16.98
CA GLU A 378 6.00 -23.90 -15.87
C GLU A 378 5.03 -22.78 -16.25
N TYR A 379 3.83 -22.79 -15.68
CA TYR A 379 2.85 -21.74 -15.94
C TYR A 379 1.85 -21.53 -14.80
N VAL A 380 1.30 -20.32 -14.79
CA VAL A 380 0.10 -19.94 -14.03
C VAL A 380 -0.94 -19.39 -14.99
N VAL A 381 -2.20 -19.76 -14.79
CA VAL A 381 -3.35 -19.22 -15.52
C VAL A 381 -4.41 -18.84 -14.49
N GLY A 382 -5.05 -17.69 -14.68
CA GLY A 382 -6.13 -17.27 -13.79
C GLY A 382 -7.28 -16.54 -14.48
N LEU A 383 -8.41 -16.56 -13.78
CA LEU A 383 -9.62 -15.80 -14.06
C LEU A 383 -9.86 -14.87 -12.89
N PHE A 384 -10.19 -13.61 -13.18
CA PHE A 384 -10.40 -12.59 -12.16
C PHE A 384 -11.68 -11.83 -12.43
N TYR A 385 -12.44 -11.55 -11.38
CA TYR A 385 -13.62 -10.71 -11.36
C TYR A 385 -13.52 -9.73 -10.19
N SER A 386 -13.96 -8.49 -10.40
CA SER A 386 -14.11 -7.48 -9.35
C SER A 386 -15.31 -6.59 -9.65
N ASP A 387 -16.04 -6.23 -8.60
CA ASP A 387 -17.06 -5.19 -8.58
C ASP A 387 -16.75 -4.26 -7.41
N ILE A 388 -16.69 -2.96 -7.69
CA ILE A 388 -16.33 -1.92 -6.73
C ILE A 388 -17.35 -0.81 -6.87
N GLN A 389 -17.98 -0.40 -5.78
CA GLN A 389 -18.95 0.69 -5.72
C GLN A 389 -18.52 1.71 -4.68
N TYR A 390 -18.68 2.99 -5.00
CA TYR A 390 -18.43 4.11 -4.10
C TYR A 390 -19.66 5.00 -4.02
N ASP A 391 -20.04 5.35 -2.80
CA ASP A 391 -20.95 6.45 -2.54
C ASP A 391 -20.17 7.59 -1.89
N ARG A 392 -20.39 8.81 -2.36
CA ARG A 392 -19.69 9.99 -1.89
C ARG A 392 -20.63 11.17 -1.78
N ASP A 393 -20.68 11.79 -0.61
CA ASP A 393 -21.23 13.13 -0.46
C ASP A 393 -20.11 14.15 -0.25
N PHE A 394 -20.37 15.40 -0.61
CA PHE A 394 -19.44 16.48 -0.38
C PHE A 394 -20.19 17.80 -0.20
N ALA A 395 -19.84 18.50 0.86
CA ALA A 395 -20.29 19.85 1.12
C ALA A 395 -19.10 20.78 1.38
N ARG A 396 -19.23 22.04 0.92
CA ARG A 396 -18.32 23.14 1.26
C ARG A 396 -19.10 24.43 1.42
N GLY A 397 -18.72 25.27 2.37
CA GLY A 397 -19.32 26.59 2.50
C GLY A 397 -18.79 27.41 3.67
N PRO A 398 -19.39 28.60 3.92
CA PRO A 398 -20.54 29.16 3.20
C PRO A 398 -20.21 29.91 1.90
N ILE A 399 -18.93 30.22 1.64
CA ILE A 399 -18.46 30.79 0.36
C ILE A 399 -17.76 29.71 -0.47
N PHE A 400 -17.63 29.93 -1.79
CA PHE A 400 -17.20 28.89 -2.74
C PHE A 400 -18.01 27.58 -2.61
N ALA A 401 -19.31 27.74 -2.34
CA ALA A 401 -20.16 26.64 -1.90
C ALA A 401 -20.23 25.50 -2.91
N ALA A 402 -20.28 24.28 -2.40
CA ALA A 402 -20.53 23.06 -3.14
C ALA A 402 -21.39 22.15 -2.28
N ASP A 403 -22.31 21.41 -2.90
CA ASP A 403 -23.18 20.43 -2.26
C ASP A 403 -23.59 19.45 -3.36
N TRP A 404 -23.07 18.24 -3.29
CA TRP A 404 -23.32 17.19 -4.26
C TRP A 404 -23.15 15.80 -3.65
N VAL A 405 -23.80 14.83 -4.27
CA VAL A 405 -23.67 13.40 -3.99
C VAL A 405 -23.35 12.65 -5.28
N ALA A 406 -22.59 11.57 -5.19
CA ALA A 406 -22.17 10.78 -6.32
C ALA A 406 -22.08 9.30 -5.97
N GLU A 407 -22.69 8.46 -6.81
CA GLU A 407 -22.50 7.01 -6.81
C GLU A 407 -21.57 6.68 -8.00
N THR A 408 -20.51 5.91 -7.81
CA THR A 408 -19.63 5.45 -8.91
C THR A 408 -19.31 3.98 -8.79
N GLY A 409 -19.12 3.31 -9.92
CA GLY A 409 -18.85 1.88 -9.94
C GLY A 409 -17.76 1.50 -10.94
N THR A 410 -17.03 0.43 -10.65
CA THR A 410 -16.14 -0.25 -11.59
C THR A 410 -16.34 -1.76 -11.55
N GLU A 411 -16.74 -2.35 -12.68
CA GLU A 411 -16.75 -3.80 -12.90
C GLU A 411 -15.57 -4.20 -13.79
N SER A 412 -14.81 -5.23 -13.41
CA SER A 412 -13.68 -5.74 -14.19
C SER A 412 -13.68 -7.26 -14.29
N VAL A 413 -13.50 -7.76 -15.52
CA VAL A 413 -13.33 -9.19 -15.82
C VAL A 413 -12.02 -9.40 -16.55
N ALA A 414 -11.23 -10.40 -16.13
CA ALA A 414 -9.98 -10.71 -16.78
C ALA A 414 -9.64 -12.18 -16.87
N VAL A 415 -8.85 -12.49 -17.89
CA VAL A 415 -8.10 -13.75 -18.02
C VAL A 415 -6.64 -13.39 -18.11
N TYR A 416 -5.79 -14.09 -17.36
CA TYR A 416 -4.34 -13.90 -17.44
C TYR A 416 -3.61 -15.23 -17.47
N ALA A 417 -2.42 -15.22 -18.05
CA ALA A 417 -1.51 -16.35 -18.07
C ALA A 417 -0.07 -15.86 -18.03
N GLN A 418 0.80 -16.59 -17.35
CA GLN A 418 2.24 -16.40 -17.38
C GLN A 418 2.91 -17.76 -17.42
N GLY A 419 3.90 -17.94 -18.29
CA GLY A 419 4.68 -19.16 -18.38
C GLY A 419 6.17 -18.87 -18.47
N THR A 420 6.95 -19.76 -17.86
CA THR A 420 8.42 -19.75 -17.90
C THR A 420 8.88 -20.99 -18.65
N TRP A 421 9.68 -20.78 -19.69
CA TRP A 421 10.29 -21.83 -20.49
C TRP A 421 11.80 -21.82 -20.29
N SER A 422 12.35 -22.90 -19.76
CA SER A 422 13.77 -23.18 -19.72
C SER A 422 14.26 -23.54 -21.11
N ILE A 423 14.89 -22.59 -21.81
CA ILE A 423 15.42 -22.82 -23.17
C ILE A 423 16.76 -23.55 -23.15
N SER A 424 17.40 -23.63 -21.99
CA SER A 424 18.61 -24.38 -21.68
C SER A 424 18.75 -24.53 -20.16
N ASP A 425 19.67 -25.38 -19.70
CA ASP A 425 19.99 -25.58 -18.26
C ASP A 425 20.42 -24.30 -17.50
N GLN A 426 20.65 -23.18 -18.20
CA GLN A 426 21.13 -21.92 -17.63
C GLN A 426 20.31 -20.71 -18.06
N THR A 427 19.24 -20.88 -18.84
CA THR A 427 18.51 -19.73 -19.39
C THR A 427 17.03 -19.99 -19.49
N ASP A 428 16.26 -19.09 -18.90
CA ASP A 428 14.80 -19.14 -18.88
C ASP A 428 14.22 -17.91 -19.56
N ILE A 429 13.07 -18.10 -20.20
CA ILE A 429 12.26 -17.02 -20.75
C ILE A 429 10.89 -17.09 -20.12
N THR A 430 10.49 -16.01 -19.45
CA THR A 430 9.13 -15.84 -18.94
C THR A 430 8.36 -14.91 -19.85
N ALA A 431 7.12 -15.28 -20.17
CA ALA A 431 6.18 -14.42 -20.87
C ALA A 431 4.81 -14.50 -20.22
N GLY A 432 4.16 -13.35 -20.07
CA GLY A 432 2.81 -13.25 -19.52
C GLY A 432 1.95 -12.24 -20.25
N LEU A 433 0.65 -12.47 -20.23
CA LEU A 433 -0.36 -11.65 -20.86
C LEU A 433 -1.64 -11.66 -20.02
N ARG A 434 -2.30 -10.51 -19.93
CA ARG A 434 -3.65 -10.39 -19.36
C ARG A 434 -4.56 -9.73 -20.36
N LEU A 435 -5.76 -10.25 -20.50
CA LEU A 435 -6.86 -9.63 -21.25
C LEU A 435 -7.86 -9.13 -20.21
N ASN A 436 -7.99 -7.81 -20.10
CA ASN A 436 -8.89 -7.18 -19.14
C ASN A 436 -10.00 -6.44 -19.89
N ARG A 437 -11.23 -6.57 -19.41
CA ARG A 437 -12.36 -5.74 -19.80
C ARG A 437 -12.92 -5.06 -18.58
N GLU A 438 -13.14 -3.77 -18.69
CA GLU A 438 -13.61 -2.90 -17.62
C GLU A 438 -14.83 -2.10 -18.06
N GLU A 439 -15.70 -1.80 -17.10
CA GLU A 439 -16.81 -0.87 -17.21
C GLU A 439 -16.82 0.05 -15.99
N ILE A 440 -16.71 1.35 -16.23
CA ILE A 440 -16.83 2.40 -15.22
C ILE A 440 -18.20 3.07 -15.34
N SER A 441 -18.79 3.48 -14.21
CA SER A 441 -20.08 4.17 -14.18
C SER A 441 -20.12 5.27 -13.14
N HIS A 442 -21.03 6.22 -13.33
CA HIS A 442 -21.30 7.31 -12.38
C HIS A 442 -22.77 7.74 -12.39
N ASP A 443 -23.22 8.26 -11.25
CA ASP A 443 -24.47 8.98 -11.06
C ASP A 443 -24.21 10.15 -10.08
N PHE A 444 -24.09 11.36 -10.62
CA PHE A 444 -23.71 12.56 -9.89
C PHE A 444 -24.90 13.52 -9.80
N ASP A 445 -25.25 13.97 -8.59
CA ASP A 445 -26.33 14.91 -8.31
C ASP A 445 -25.81 16.13 -7.55
N ASN A 446 -25.97 17.32 -8.14
CA ASN A 446 -25.53 18.58 -7.55
C ASN A 446 -26.71 19.34 -6.96
N ALA A 447 -26.81 19.33 -5.63
CA ALA A 447 -27.93 19.91 -4.89
C ALA A 447 -28.04 21.44 -5.07
N LEU A 448 -26.93 22.15 -5.28
CA LEU A 448 -26.94 23.61 -5.47
C LEU A 448 -27.53 24.02 -6.82
N SER A 449 -27.22 23.28 -7.88
CA SER A 449 -27.65 23.59 -9.25
C SER A 449 -28.90 22.83 -9.69
N GLY A 450 -29.22 21.72 -9.01
CA GLY A 450 -30.25 20.76 -9.41
C GLY A 450 -29.90 19.96 -10.67
N LEU A 451 -28.63 19.95 -11.08
CA LEU A 451 -28.15 19.18 -12.22
C LEU A 451 -27.78 17.77 -11.80
N ARG A 452 -28.10 16.79 -12.64
CA ARG A 452 -27.74 15.39 -12.46
C ARG A 452 -27.16 14.81 -13.74
N PHE A 453 -26.07 14.05 -13.62
CA PHE A 453 -25.36 13.43 -14.73
C PHE A 453 -25.18 11.95 -14.44
N LYS A 454 -25.45 11.09 -15.44
CA LYS A 454 -25.32 9.64 -15.31
C LYS A 454 -24.72 9.08 -16.60
N GLY A 455 -23.80 8.13 -16.48
CA GLY A 455 -23.16 7.50 -17.62
C GLY A 455 -22.40 6.23 -17.26
N ASP A 456 -21.98 5.52 -18.30
CA ASP A 456 -21.09 4.37 -18.24
C ASP A 456 -20.12 4.42 -19.43
N GLU A 457 -18.90 3.90 -19.26
CA GLU A 457 -17.91 3.77 -20.33
C GLU A 457 -17.15 2.44 -20.19
N LYS A 458 -16.71 1.86 -21.31
CA LYS A 458 -16.07 0.53 -21.32
C LYS A 458 -14.73 0.56 -22.01
N GLU A 459 -13.77 -0.12 -21.40
CA GLU A 459 -12.41 -0.22 -21.91
C GLU A 459 -11.93 -1.68 -21.96
N ASN A 460 -10.97 -1.94 -22.85
CA ASN A 460 -10.20 -3.18 -22.81
C ASN A 460 -8.71 -2.84 -22.68
N ALA A 461 -8.01 -3.56 -21.83
CA ALA A 461 -6.57 -3.44 -21.65
C ALA A 461 -5.87 -4.78 -21.88
N THR A 462 -4.63 -4.74 -22.36
CA THR A 462 -3.83 -5.95 -22.62
C THR A 462 -2.40 -5.81 -22.08
N PRO A 463 -2.22 -5.68 -20.75
CA PRO A 463 -0.89 -5.63 -20.17
C PRO A 463 -0.18 -6.98 -20.34
N GLY A 464 1.15 -6.95 -20.36
CA GLY A 464 1.97 -8.11 -20.60
C GLY A 464 3.39 -7.92 -20.10
N LYS A 465 4.11 -9.03 -19.96
CA LYS A 465 5.51 -9.08 -19.53
C LYS A 465 6.28 -10.07 -20.37
N VAL A 466 7.53 -9.74 -20.68
CA VAL A 466 8.52 -10.70 -21.17
C VAL A 466 9.81 -10.48 -20.40
N SER A 467 10.44 -11.55 -19.92
CA SER A 467 11.76 -11.49 -19.28
C SER A 467 12.63 -12.66 -19.70
N ILE A 468 13.95 -12.44 -19.68
CA ILE A 468 14.97 -13.47 -19.84
C ILE A 468 15.83 -13.52 -18.59
N GLN A 469 16.12 -14.74 -18.12
CA GLN A 469 16.97 -15.01 -16.97
C GLN A 469 18.13 -15.85 -17.46
N HIS A 470 19.35 -15.50 -17.06
CA HIS A 470 20.55 -16.26 -17.40
C HIS A 470 21.37 -16.52 -16.14
N TYR A 471 21.47 -17.78 -15.75
CA TYR A 471 22.22 -18.23 -14.59
C TYR A 471 23.68 -18.45 -15.00
N SER A 472 24.53 -17.50 -14.62
CA SER A 472 25.98 -17.60 -14.85
C SER A 472 26.64 -18.62 -13.90
N SER A 473 26.00 -18.87 -12.77
CA SER A 473 26.28 -19.90 -11.76
C SER A 473 25.03 -20.11 -10.91
N ASP A 474 25.03 -21.14 -10.07
CA ASP A 474 23.93 -21.41 -9.12
C ASP A 474 23.64 -20.22 -8.19
N ASP A 475 24.65 -19.39 -7.92
CA ASP A 475 24.51 -18.21 -7.05
C ASP A 475 24.39 -16.86 -7.79
N LEU A 476 24.29 -16.84 -9.12
CA LEU A 476 24.27 -15.58 -9.89
C LEU A 476 23.34 -15.66 -11.10
N MET A 477 22.24 -14.92 -11.02
CA MET A 477 21.26 -14.75 -12.10
C MET A 477 21.34 -13.33 -12.68
N LEU A 478 21.45 -13.23 -14.01
CA LEU A 478 21.30 -11.97 -14.76
C LEU A 478 19.89 -11.95 -15.36
N PHE A 479 19.18 -10.83 -15.30
CA PHE A 479 17.89 -10.69 -15.99
C PHE A 479 17.76 -9.41 -16.79
N ALA A 480 16.90 -9.49 -17.80
CA ALA A 480 16.29 -8.34 -18.44
C ALA A 480 14.79 -8.56 -18.56
N SER A 481 14.01 -7.51 -18.39
CA SER A 481 12.55 -7.56 -18.50
C SER A 481 11.99 -6.38 -19.28
N TYR A 482 10.86 -6.62 -19.94
CA TYR A 482 9.98 -5.60 -20.50
C TYR A 482 8.57 -5.86 -20.00
N SER A 483 7.98 -4.87 -19.34
CA SER A 483 6.65 -4.94 -18.76
C SER A 483 5.78 -3.79 -19.23
N ILE A 484 4.52 -4.10 -19.50
CA ILE A 484 3.46 -3.12 -19.78
C ILE A 484 2.49 -3.16 -18.59
N GLY A 485 2.32 -2.02 -17.93
CA GLY A 485 1.23 -1.80 -16.97
C GLY A 485 0.19 -0.87 -17.53
N TYR A 486 -0.99 -0.87 -16.92
CA TYR A 486 -2.05 0.06 -17.25
C TYR A 486 -2.74 0.52 -15.98
N LYS A 487 -3.35 1.69 -16.06
CA LYS A 487 -4.31 2.24 -15.11
C LYS A 487 -5.55 2.65 -15.89
N GLY A 488 -6.71 2.18 -15.44
CA GLY A 488 -7.98 2.32 -16.16
C GLY A 488 -8.47 3.76 -16.26
N GLN A 489 -9.48 3.96 -17.09
CA GLN A 489 -10.23 5.22 -17.12
C GLN A 489 -10.94 5.48 -15.79
N GLY A 490 -11.34 6.73 -15.56
CA GLY A 490 -12.18 7.06 -14.42
C GLY A 490 -12.83 8.42 -14.53
N TYR A 491 -13.91 8.63 -13.78
CA TYR A 491 -14.59 9.92 -13.74
C TYR A 491 -13.98 10.83 -12.66
N ASP A 492 -13.67 12.06 -13.02
CA ASP A 492 -13.19 13.08 -12.09
C ASP A 492 -14.35 13.69 -11.28
N ILE A 493 -14.87 12.91 -10.33
CA ILE A 493 -15.99 13.32 -9.46
C ILE A 493 -15.52 14.45 -8.55
N SER A 494 -16.00 15.66 -8.85
CA SER A 494 -15.60 16.90 -8.21
C SER A 494 -16.71 17.95 -8.25
N SER A 495 -16.54 19.06 -7.53
CA SER A 495 -17.50 20.18 -7.56
C SER A 495 -17.64 20.85 -8.93
N SER A 496 -16.71 20.62 -9.86
CA SER A 496 -16.74 21.08 -11.25
C SER A 496 -17.36 20.08 -12.23
N PHE A 497 -17.87 18.94 -11.75
CA PHE A 497 -18.43 17.91 -12.61
C PHE A 497 -19.62 18.43 -13.44
N ARG A 498 -19.59 18.15 -14.74
CA ARG A 498 -20.49 18.72 -15.74
C ARG A 498 -20.71 17.75 -16.91
N GLN A 499 -21.65 18.08 -17.80
CA GLN A 499 -21.97 17.21 -18.94
C GLN A 499 -20.75 16.76 -19.74
N SER A 500 -19.79 17.65 -20.02
CA SER A 500 -18.60 17.26 -20.79
C SER A 500 -17.69 16.26 -20.06
N THR A 501 -17.53 16.38 -18.73
CA THR A 501 -16.74 15.41 -17.94
C THR A 501 -17.53 14.13 -17.66
N SER A 502 -18.85 14.16 -17.82
CA SER A 502 -19.72 12.98 -17.85
C SER A 502 -19.69 12.26 -19.20
N ASP A 503 -19.51 12.98 -20.30
CA ASP A 503 -19.45 12.42 -21.66
C ASP A 503 -18.04 11.91 -22.01
N GLU A 504 -17.00 12.49 -21.38
CA GLU A 504 -15.59 12.16 -21.61
C GLU A 504 -14.90 11.92 -20.25
N PRO A 505 -14.78 10.65 -19.80
CA PRO A 505 -13.99 10.32 -18.60
C PRO A 505 -12.50 10.63 -18.81
N VAL A 506 -11.75 10.66 -17.72
CA VAL A 506 -10.28 10.72 -17.77
C VAL A 506 -9.79 9.45 -18.47
N GLY A 507 -8.93 9.60 -19.48
CA GLY A 507 -8.41 8.50 -20.28
C GLY A 507 -7.53 7.57 -19.44
N SER A 508 -7.34 6.33 -19.92
CA SER A 508 -6.40 5.40 -19.32
C SER A 508 -4.96 5.90 -19.40
N GLU A 509 -4.11 5.34 -18.55
CA GLU A 509 -2.67 5.58 -18.50
C GLU A 509 -1.94 4.27 -18.74
N ASP A 510 -0.99 4.27 -19.67
CA ASP A 510 -0.15 3.11 -19.97
C ASP A 510 1.27 3.35 -19.45
N SER A 511 1.88 2.30 -18.92
CA SER A 511 3.27 2.31 -18.45
C SER A 511 4.08 1.25 -19.17
N LYS A 512 5.26 1.60 -19.66
CA LYS A 512 6.19 0.68 -20.35
C LYS A 512 7.53 0.75 -19.66
N SER A 513 8.02 -0.36 -19.15
CA SER A 513 9.27 -0.42 -18.38
C SER A 513 10.22 -1.44 -18.95
N PHE A 514 11.49 -1.05 -19.09
CA PHE A 514 12.63 -1.92 -19.32
C PHE A 514 13.48 -2.00 -18.05
N GLU A 515 13.84 -3.21 -17.64
CA GLU A 515 14.77 -3.42 -16.53
C GLU A 515 15.92 -4.33 -16.95
N PHE A 516 17.08 -4.08 -16.37
CA PHE A 516 18.23 -4.96 -16.41
C PHE A 516 18.86 -5.02 -15.04
N GLY A 517 19.11 -6.22 -14.53
CA GLY A 517 19.70 -6.40 -13.22
C GLY A 517 20.40 -7.73 -13.06
N PHE A 518 20.99 -7.91 -11.90
CA PHE A 518 21.42 -9.23 -11.46
C PHE A 518 21.01 -9.48 -10.02
N LYS A 519 20.92 -10.76 -9.67
CA LYS A 519 20.68 -11.24 -8.33
C LYS A 519 21.78 -12.21 -7.98
N GLY A 520 22.46 -11.96 -6.88
CA GLY A 520 23.66 -12.69 -6.53
C GLY A 520 23.74 -13.00 -5.06
N THR A 521 24.06 -14.25 -4.75
CA THR A 521 24.43 -14.72 -3.43
C THR A 521 25.94 -14.97 -3.41
N PHE A 522 26.64 -14.39 -2.44
CA PHE A 522 28.09 -14.38 -2.38
C PHE A 522 28.58 -14.72 -0.97
N LEU A 523 29.88 -15.00 -0.86
CA LEU A 523 30.55 -15.28 0.41
C LEU A 523 29.91 -16.46 1.17
N ASP A 524 29.64 -17.56 0.46
CA ASP A 524 29.01 -18.77 1.00
C ASP A 524 27.65 -18.44 1.65
N GLY A 525 26.76 -17.78 0.92
CA GLY A 525 25.43 -17.42 1.42
C GLY A 525 25.38 -16.17 2.32
N ARG A 526 26.49 -15.47 2.57
CA ARG A 526 26.56 -14.38 3.56
C ARG A 526 26.28 -12.99 3.02
N LEU A 527 26.28 -12.80 1.71
CA LEU A 527 26.01 -11.52 1.08
C LEU A 527 25.05 -11.73 -0.08
N GLN A 528 23.86 -11.14 0.00
CA GLN A 528 22.96 -10.99 -1.14
C GLN A 528 23.08 -9.57 -1.69
N LEU A 529 23.16 -9.43 -3.01
CA LEU A 529 23.28 -8.16 -3.70
C LEU A 529 22.45 -8.18 -5.00
N ASN A 530 21.49 -7.26 -5.09
CA ASN A 530 20.50 -7.23 -6.17
C ASN A 530 20.41 -5.83 -6.81
N PRO A 531 21.37 -5.43 -7.68
CA PRO A 531 21.30 -4.15 -8.38
C PRO A 531 20.45 -4.25 -9.65
N THR A 532 19.66 -3.20 -9.90
CA THR A 532 18.80 -3.07 -11.07
C THR A 532 18.93 -1.66 -11.65
N ILE A 533 19.01 -1.58 -12.97
CA ILE A 533 18.84 -0.35 -13.75
C ILE A 533 17.48 -0.43 -14.44
N PHE A 534 16.71 0.65 -14.38
CA PHE A 534 15.39 0.70 -14.99
C PHE A 534 15.21 1.97 -15.83
N PHE A 535 14.33 1.86 -16.81
CA PHE A 535 13.79 2.96 -17.60
C PHE A 535 12.31 2.70 -17.85
N ALA A 536 11.44 3.63 -17.48
CA ALA A 536 10.01 3.53 -17.70
C ALA A 536 9.44 4.82 -18.27
N SER A 537 8.48 4.69 -19.19
CA SER A 537 7.68 5.78 -19.73
C SER A 537 6.22 5.57 -19.37
N TYR A 538 5.52 6.66 -19.09
CA TYR A 538 4.09 6.73 -18.80
C TYR A 538 3.44 7.63 -19.85
N ASP A 539 2.57 7.03 -20.64
CA ASP A 539 1.77 7.73 -21.65
C ASP A 539 0.43 8.09 -21.00
N ASP A 540 -0.02 9.33 -21.21
CA ASP A 540 -1.30 9.83 -20.70
C ASP A 540 -1.44 9.74 -19.16
N PHE A 541 -0.37 10.05 -18.42
CA PHE A 541 -0.31 9.98 -16.96
C PHE A 541 -1.40 10.84 -16.27
N GLN A 542 -2.21 10.26 -15.40
CA GLN A 542 -3.33 10.97 -14.78
C GLN A 542 -2.86 11.84 -13.60
N ALA A 543 -2.93 13.16 -13.75
CA ALA A 543 -2.49 14.13 -12.75
C ALA A 543 -3.60 15.12 -12.34
N GLN A 544 -3.60 15.51 -11.07
CA GLN A 544 -4.42 16.61 -10.56
C GLN A 544 -3.87 17.96 -11.08
N GLN A 545 -4.75 18.79 -11.62
CA GLN A 545 -4.42 20.12 -12.13
C GLN A 545 -5.37 21.19 -11.59
N ALA A 546 -4.86 22.40 -11.39
CA ALA A 546 -5.66 23.62 -11.26
C ALA A 546 -5.73 24.33 -12.61
N ARG A 547 -6.91 24.75 -13.04
CA ARG A 547 -7.14 25.44 -14.32
C ARG A 547 -7.94 26.69 -14.08
N ILE A 548 -7.66 27.75 -14.83
CA ILE A 548 -8.51 28.95 -14.80
C ILE A 548 -9.50 28.86 -15.96
N VAL A 549 -10.77 28.57 -15.66
CA VAL A 549 -11.87 28.52 -16.62
C VAL A 549 -12.82 29.68 -16.32
N ASP A 550 -13.02 30.56 -17.29
CA ASP A 550 -13.85 31.77 -17.15
C ASP A 550 -13.53 32.65 -15.92
N GLY A 551 -12.26 32.65 -15.49
CA GLY A 551 -11.78 33.42 -14.34
C GLY A 551 -11.98 32.74 -12.98
N VAL A 552 -12.44 31.48 -12.96
CA VAL A 552 -12.60 30.64 -11.77
C VAL A 552 -11.53 29.54 -11.79
N ILE A 553 -10.96 29.24 -10.62
CA ILE A 553 -10.05 28.10 -10.46
C ILE A 553 -10.89 26.83 -10.40
N GLU A 554 -10.75 25.97 -11.39
CA GLU A 554 -11.27 24.61 -11.41
C GLU A 554 -10.14 23.64 -11.06
N LEU A 555 -10.41 22.71 -10.14
CA LEU A 555 -9.50 21.64 -9.78
C LEU A 555 -10.02 20.38 -10.45
N GLY A 556 -9.24 19.78 -11.34
CA GLY A 556 -9.65 18.57 -12.02
C GLY A 556 -8.48 17.73 -12.51
N ILE A 557 -8.78 16.53 -12.96
CA ILE A 557 -7.80 15.53 -13.36
C ILE A 557 -7.62 15.56 -14.87
N THR A 558 -6.39 15.34 -15.31
CA THR A 558 -6.04 15.31 -16.72
C THR A 558 -4.96 14.31 -17.01
N ASN A 559 -4.98 13.77 -18.23
CA ASN A 559 -3.86 13.03 -18.77
C ASN A 559 -2.74 14.01 -19.16
N VAL A 560 -1.57 13.80 -18.57
CA VAL A 560 -0.29 14.43 -18.89
C VAL A 560 0.32 13.63 -20.03
N GLY A 561 0.75 14.30 -21.10
CA GLY A 561 1.10 13.62 -22.35
C GLY A 561 2.16 12.53 -22.18
N GLU A 562 3.32 12.84 -21.59
CA GLU A 562 4.37 11.87 -21.38
C GLU A 562 5.21 12.20 -20.14
N LEU A 563 5.45 11.19 -19.31
CA LEU A 563 6.34 11.22 -18.16
C LEU A 563 7.36 10.08 -18.28
N GLU A 564 8.65 10.37 -18.09
CA GLU A 564 9.70 9.36 -18.04
C GLU A 564 10.30 9.26 -16.65
N THR A 565 10.65 8.06 -16.20
CA THR A 565 11.43 7.80 -14.99
C THR A 565 12.54 6.79 -15.28
N TRP A 566 13.74 7.05 -14.79
CA TRP A 566 14.85 6.12 -14.92
C TRP A 566 15.76 6.20 -13.70
N GLY A 567 16.54 5.15 -13.47
CA GLY A 567 17.35 5.10 -12.28
C GLY A 567 18.15 3.83 -12.08
N VAL A 568 18.82 3.79 -10.93
CA VAL A 568 19.57 2.64 -10.44
C VAL A 568 19.15 2.37 -9.02
N GLU A 569 18.87 1.11 -8.73
CA GLU A 569 18.48 0.62 -7.41
C GLU A 569 19.41 -0.51 -7.01
N VAL A 570 19.70 -0.62 -5.71
CA VAL A 570 20.50 -1.69 -5.13
C VAL A 570 19.88 -2.09 -3.82
N ASP A 571 19.58 -3.37 -3.65
CA ASP A 571 19.24 -3.96 -2.35
C ASP A 571 20.37 -4.90 -1.94
N PHE A 572 20.73 -4.88 -0.66
CA PHE A 572 21.72 -5.79 -0.13
C PHE A 572 21.38 -6.27 1.28
N GLN A 573 21.79 -7.50 1.56
CA GLN A 573 21.77 -8.08 2.89
C GLN A 573 23.12 -8.76 3.13
N ALA A 574 23.73 -8.48 4.28
CA ALA A 574 25.03 -9.04 4.64
C ALA A 574 25.03 -9.58 6.06
N LEU A 575 25.37 -10.86 6.22
CA LEU A 575 25.55 -11.52 7.50
C LEU A 575 27.04 -11.47 7.91
N ILE A 576 27.39 -10.37 8.58
CA ILE A 576 28.78 -10.05 8.95
C ILE A 576 29.27 -10.97 10.07
N SER A 577 28.40 -11.31 11.02
CA SER A 577 28.64 -12.30 12.07
C SER A 577 27.31 -12.89 12.56
N GLU A 578 27.35 -13.90 13.42
CA GLU A 578 26.16 -14.47 14.10
C GLU A 578 25.29 -13.39 14.79
N ASN A 579 25.88 -12.25 15.17
CA ASN A 579 25.20 -11.19 15.91
C ASN A 579 25.11 -9.86 15.14
N LEU A 580 25.54 -9.82 13.87
CA LEU A 580 25.52 -8.59 13.07
C LEU A 580 25.05 -8.88 11.65
N ARG A 581 23.81 -8.46 11.38
CA ARG A 581 23.19 -8.42 10.06
C ARG A 581 23.08 -6.97 9.60
N LEU A 582 23.54 -6.68 8.39
CA LEU A 582 23.32 -5.41 7.72
C LEU A 582 22.26 -5.63 6.63
N VAL A 583 21.25 -4.77 6.61
CA VAL A 583 20.22 -4.73 5.56
C VAL A 583 20.16 -3.28 5.10
N GLY A 584 20.09 -3.07 3.80
CA GLY A 584 19.97 -1.72 3.27
C GLY A 584 19.69 -1.70 1.79
N GLY A 585 19.29 -0.51 1.34
CA GLY A 585 19.06 -0.22 -0.06
C GLY A 585 19.63 1.14 -0.46
N PHE A 586 19.85 1.32 -1.75
CA PHE A 586 20.18 2.58 -2.38
C PHE A 586 19.32 2.76 -3.64
N ALA A 587 18.79 3.95 -3.86
CA ALA A 587 18.11 4.30 -5.10
C ALA A 587 18.52 5.70 -5.57
N TYR A 588 18.78 5.81 -6.88
CA TYR A 588 18.82 7.06 -7.61
C TYR A 588 17.70 7.02 -8.64
N VAL A 589 16.80 7.99 -8.59
CA VAL A 589 15.60 8.07 -9.43
C VAL A 589 15.50 9.47 -10.01
N ASP A 590 15.35 9.57 -11.32
CA ASP A 590 15.13 10.80 -12.06
C ASP A 590 13.82 10.67 -12.84
N ALA A 591 12.78 11.38 -12.39
CA ALA A 591 11.45 11.38 -12.98
C ALA A 591 11.12 12.77 -13.52
N GLU A 592 10.76 12.86 -14.80
CA GLU A 592 10.53 14.11 -15.52
C GLU A 592 9.29 14.02 -16.40
N ILE A 593 8.43 15.04 -16.30
CA ILE A 593 7.33 15.25 -17.25
C ILE A 593 7.92 15.78 -18.56
N LYS A 594 7.89 14.98 -19.62
CA LYS A 594 8.43 15.33 -20.93
C LYS A 594 7.47 16.16 -21.76
N SER A 595 6.18 15.89 -21.65
CA SER A 595 5.15 16.66 -22.34
C SER A 595 3.90 16.84 -21.50
N PHE A 596 3.46 18.08 -21.37
CA PHE A 596 2.20 18.42 -20.70
C PHE A 596 1.55 19.62 -21.39
N SER A 597 0.61 19.33 -22.28
CA SER A 597 -0.13 20.38 -22.99
C SER A 597 -1.01 21.16 -22.02
N GLY A 598 -0.87 22.49 -21.99
CA GLY A 598 -1.64 23.33 -21.08
C GLY A 598 -1.16 23.30 -19.62
N ALA A 599 0.08 22.87 -19.37
CA ALA A 599 0.70 22.99 -18.06
C ALA A 599 0.78 24.46 -17.62
N ASP A 600 0.49 24.71 -16.34
CA ASP A 600 0.73 26.02 -15.74
C ASP A 600 2.24 26.29 -15.73
N CYS A 601 2.65 27.38 -16.38
CA CYS A 601 4.03 27.84 -16.31
C CYS A 601 4.22 28.53 -14.95
N TRP A 602 4.92 27.86 -14.03
CA TRP A 602 5.29 28.42 -12.73
C TRP A 602 6.56 29.29 -12.82
#